data_AF-A0A9P1CYM3-F1
#
_entry.id   AF-A0A9P1CYM3-F1
#
_cell.length_a   1.000
_cell.length_b   1.000
_cell.length_c   1.000
_cell.angle_alpha   90.00
_cell.angle_beta   90.00
_cell.angle_gamma   90.00
#
_symmetry.space_group_name_H-M   'P 1'
#
loop_
_entity.id
_entity.type
_entity.pdbx_description
1 polymer ?
#
loop_
_entity_poly.entity_id
_entity_poly.type
_entity_poly.pdbx_seq_one_letter_code
_entity_poly.pdbx_strand_id
1 'polypeptide(L)'
;MIASVAIQIPLLSMKPEFRTLCQQLKLQAQVFPCQEFGVQPGVWEVQNSIRLGSTEVEQVNAVIEACCALLDLEARLERGHSDDLTQTMNLDLGVPKGAPAAPVGGVPGTGEEEYPGFPADLCPAEMPDLSRHNNVMAEILMNDPSIYQQLKELRTPLGVSFARCIKPGVDTAGHSFFKMLGASAGDEHCYDLFGRLFEPIIARRQQQPPNLALAGPVEAENVVSVQVSLERNLSTLHFTPAMSLEERWKVEEILCSALAELPEDFAGEYFRLRGNQQSSGSRLPELTEAQEAELSAEKWLFEAPDAPWILSTGRARHWPKARGVFLSKSKELAAWINDENHLRLIVRRAADLKAAVELLYRAEEALSSSLAKQGHHFARSERLGFLTSCPSDLGAAFRAKLRSALPLLGSEIGFSKVTRALGVQAKRVLHSEGHWDVSLSSSLVLDPSEHCSAQVNLLLFAIHELSDMERRLSCGEQLDLASEAERFQAR
;
A
#
# COMPACT_ATOMS: atom_id res chain seq x y z
N MET A 1 -21.84 3.37 -17.94
CA MET A 1 -21.42 4.73 -18.34
C MET A 1 -20.95 5.47 -17.09
N ILE A 2 -20.02 6.43 -17.20
CA ILE A 2 -19.57 7.26 -16.07
C ILE A 2 -20.13 8.67 -16.30
N ALA A 3 -21.04 9.08 -15.43
CA ALA A 3 -21.53 10.45 -15.34
C ALA A 3 -20.88 11.08 -14.10
N SER A 4 -20.04 12.09 -14.31
CA SER A 4 -19.42 12.86 -13.22
C SER A 4 -19.76 14.34 -13.31
N VAL A 5 -19.94 14.96 -12.15
CA VAL A 5 -20.24 16.39 -12.00
C VAL A 5 -19.40 16.95 -10.86
N ALA A 6 -18.76 18.09 -11.09
CA ALA A 6 -18.12 18.85 -10.03
C ALA A 6 -19.16 19.76 -9.34
N ILE A 7 -19.32 19.62 -8.03
CA ILE A 7 -20.24 20.42 -7.21
C ILE A 7 -19.48 21.10 -6.07
N GLN A 8 -19.89 22.32 -5.74
CA GLN A 8 -19.33 23.10 -4.63
C GLN A 8 -20.21 22.93 -3.39
N ILE A 9 -19.69 22.25 -2.38
CA ILE A 9 -20.38 21.88 -1.13
C ILE A 9 -19.45 22.01 0.10
N PRO A 10 -18.91 23.21 0.38
CA PRO A 10 -17.92 23.44 1.43
C PRO A 10 -18.38 23.14 2.86
N LEU A 11 -19.67 23.28 3.17
CA LEU A 11 -20.20 23.06 4.53
C LEU A 11 -20.61 21.60 4.73
N LEU A 12 -21.29 21.01 3.75
CA LEU A 12 -21.74 19.62 3.78
C LEU A 12 -20.54 18.67 3.76
N SER A 13 -19.51 18.95 2.96
CA SER A 13 -18.33 18.07 2.88
C SER A 13 -17.46 18.05 4.13
N MET A 14 -17.64 19.00 5.04
CA MET A 14 -16.96 19.06 6.35
C MET A 14 -17.69 18.23 7.41
N LYS A 15 -18.89 17.71 7.11
CA LYS A 15 -19.66 16.86 8.03
C LYS A 15 -19.14 15.41 7.98
N PRO A 16 -18.98 14.72 9.13
CA PRO A 16 -18.49 13.34 9.15
C PRO A 16 -19.43 12.37 8.42
N GLU A 17 -20.72 12.70 8.31
CA GLU A 17 -21.74 11.91 7.63
C GLU A 17 -21.73 12.07 6.10
N PHE A 18 -20.96 13.01 5.54
CA PHE A 18 -20.95 13.31 4.11
C PHE A 18 -20.64 12.10 3.23
N ARG A 19 -19.63 11.30 3.62
CA ARG A 19 -19.26 10.10 2.86
C ARG A 19 -20.36 9.04 2.93
N THR A 20 -21.01 8.91 4.09
CA THR A 20 -22.16 8.01 4.28
C THR A 20 -23.35 8.43 3.42
N LEU A 21 -23.61 9.74 3.34
CA LEU A 21 -24.65 10.31 2.49
C LEU A 21 -24.39 10.04 1.01
N CYS A 22 -23.16 10.24 0.51
CA CYS A 22 -22.80 9.91 -0.86
C CYS A 22 -22.96 8.41 -1.17
N GLN A 23 -22.59 7.53 -0.23
CA GLN A 23 -22.77 6.08 -0.39
C GLN A 23 -24.26 5.70 -0.48
N GLN A 24 -25.12 6.30 0.34
CA GLN A 24 -26.57 6.08 0.31
C GLN A 24 -27.22 6.56 -0.99
N LEU A 25 -26.74 7.69 -1.52
CA LEU A 25 -27.13 8.21 -2.83
C LEU A 25 -26.52 7.44 -4.00
N LYS A 26 -25.76 6.36 -3.75
CA LYS A 26 -25.08 5.55 -4.76
C LYS A 26 -24.12 6.39 -5.62
N LEU A 27 -23.40 7.28 -4.96
CA LEU A 27 -22.40 8.15 -5.54
C LEU A 27 -21.01 7.84 -4.99
N GLN A 28 -20.00 8.05 -5.83
CA GLN A 28 -18.61 8.18 -5.41
C GLN A 28 -18.24 9.66 -5.43
N ALA A 29 -17.78 10.19 -4.29
CA ALA A 29 -17.31 11.57 -4.16
C ALA A 29 -15.79 11.60 -3.98
N GLN A 30 -15.11 12.36 -4.83
CA GLN A 30 -13.68 12.62 -4.76
C GLN A 30 -13.41 14.12 -4.83
N VAL A 31 -12.26 14.55 -4.30
CA VAL A 31 -11.89 15.96 -4.31
C VAL A 31 -11.59 16.38 -5.75
N PHE A 32 -12.20 17.46 -6.24
CA PHE A 32 -12.02 17.90 -7.62
C PHE A 32 -10.64 18.57 -7.80
N PRO A 33 -9.76 18.04 -8.66
CA PRO A 33 -8.48 18.67 -8.95
C PRO A 33 -8.67 19.79 -9.99
N CYS A 34 -8.61 21.06 -9.58
CA CYS A 34 -8.58 22.17 -10.54
C CYS A 34 -7.16 22.33 -11.10
N GLN A 35 -7.01 22.33 -12.43
CA GLN A 35 -5.72 22.37 -13.12
C GLN A 35 -5.01 23.73 -13.03
N GLU A 36 -5.71 24.81 -12.67
CA GLU A 36 -5.17 26.18 -12.67
C GLU A 36 -4.92 26.78 -11.28
N PHE A 37 -5.57 26.27 -10.21
CA PHE A 37 -5.46 26.85 -8.85
C PHE A 37 -5.30 25.81 -7.72
N GLY A 38 -4.99 24.55 -8.04
CA GLY A 38 -4.90 23.47 -7.05
C GLY A 38 -6.27 23.00 -6.54
N VAL A 39 -6.29 22.27 -5.43
CA VAL A 39 -7.53 21.79 -4.81
C VAL A 39 -8.31 22.98 -4.26
N GLN A 40 -9.46 23.31 -4.85
CA GLN A 40 -10.36 24.28 -4.24
C GLN A 40 -11.08 23.63 -3.05
N PRO A 41 -10.92 24.16 -1.82
CA PRO A 41 -11.59 23.61 -0.65
C PRO A 41 -13.11 23.69 -0.85
N GLY A 42 -13.78 22.56 -0.69
CA GLY A 42 -15.23 22.45 -0.83
C GLY A 42 -15.74 22.09 -2.23
N VAL A 43 -14.88 21.89 -3.23
CA VAL A 43 -15.31 21.41 -4.57
C VAL A 43 -15.05 19.90 -4.70
N TRP A 44 -16.12 19.15 -4.95
CA TRP A 44 -16.11 17.69 -5.04
C TRP A 44 -16.60 17.22 -6.39
N GLU A 45 -15.89 16.27 -6.98
CA GLU A 45 -16.38 15.51 -8.11
C GLU A 45 -17.22 14.34 -7.62
N VAL A 46 -18.46 14.29 -8.07
CA VAL A 46 -19.44 13.28 -7.72
C VAL A 46 -19.78 12.48 -8.96
N GLN A 47 -19.68 11.15 -8.88
CA GLN A 47 -19.95 10.25 -10.00
C GLN A 47 -20.83 9.08 -9.59
N ASN A 48 -21.54 8.46 -10.54
CA ASN A 48 -22.35 7.27 -10.27
C ASN A 48 -21.49 6.09 -9.80
N SER A 49 -21.91 5.42 -8.72
CA SER A 49 -21.26 4.19 -8.25
C SER A 49 -21.77 2.94 -8.99
N ILE A 50 -23.03 2.94 -9.44
CA ILE A 50 -23.65 1.83 -10.18
C ILE A 50 -23.35 1.98 -11.68
N ARG A 51 -22.78 0.92 -12.27
CA ARG A 51 -22.32 0.91 -13.68
C ARG A 51 -22.91 -0.22 -14.52
N LEU A 52 -23.52 -1.23 -13.88
CA LEU A 52 -24.10 -2.41 -14.51
C LEU A 52 -25.56 -2.57 -14.05
N GLY A 53 -26.43 -3.05 -14.94
CA GLY A 53 -27.83 -3.33 -14.63
C GLY A 53 -28.81 -2.15 -14.72
N SER A 54 -28.41 -1.04 -15.35
CA SER A 54 -29.26 0.15 -15.63
C SER A 54 -28.89 0.79 -16.96
N THR A 55 -29.83 1.51 -17.56
CA THR A 55 -29.61 2.25 -18.83
C THR A 55 -28.75 3.49 -18.61
N GLU A 56 -28.12 4.01 -19.66
CA GLU A 56 -27.33 5.24 -19.57
C GLU A 56 -28.18 6.44 -19.11
N VAL A 57 -29.45 6.49 -19.52
CA VAL A 57 -30.40 7.53 -19.10
C VAL A 57 -30.69 7.45 -17.60
N GLU A 58 -30.89 6.25 -17.07
CA GLU A 58 -31.08 6.02 -15.63
C GLU A 58 -29.82 6.38 -14.82
N GLN A 59 -28.63 6.09 -15.34
CA GLN A 59 -27.36 6.42 -14.68
C GLN A 59 -27.15 7.93 -14.61
N VAL A 60 -27.48 8.66 -15.68
CA VAL A 60 -27.39 10.13 -15.70
C VAL A 60 -28.44 10.76 -14.79
N ASN A 61 -29.70 10.32 -14.87
CA ASN A 61 -30.78 10.86 -14.04
C ASN A 61 -30.50 10.64 -12.55
N ALA A 62 -29.96 9.48 -12.16
CA ALA A 62 -29.58 9.21 -10.78
C ALA A 62 -28.49 10.17 -10.27
N VAL A 63 -27.50 10.52 -11.10
CA VAL A 63 -26.47 11.52 -10.73
C VAL A 63 -27.07 12.91 -10.62
N ILE A 64 -27.98 13.29 -11.53
CA ILE A 64 -28.67 14.59 -11.50
C ILE A 64 -29.48 14.72 -10.20
N GLU A 65 -30.34 13.74 -9.90
CA GLU A 65 -31.18 13.74 -8.70
C GLU A 65 -30.35 13.80 -7.41
N ALA A 66 -29.28 13.02 -7.36
CA ALA A 66 -28.39 13.00 -6.20
C ALA A 66 -27.58 14.30 -6.05
N CYS A 67 -27.14 14.92 -7.15
CA CYS A 67 -26.48 16.22 -7.10
C CYS A 67 -27.45 17.33 -6.65
N CYS A 68 -28.70 17.32 -7.10
CA CYS A 68 -29.73 18.25 -6.62
C CYS A 68 -29.94 18.12 -5.10
N ALA A 69 -30.03 16.89 -4.59
CA ALA A 69 -30.18 16.65 -3.16
C ALA A 69 -28.98 17.16 -2.32
N LEU A 70 -27.75 16.96 -2.82
CA LEU A 70 -26.54 17.46 -2.14
C LEU A 70 -26.48 19.00 -2.13
N LEU A 71 -26.87 19.65 -3.23
CA LEU A 71 -26.92 21.11 -3.32
C LEU A 71 -28.02 21.71 -2.44
N ASP A 72 -29.17 21.06 -2.33
CA ASP A 72 -30.25 21.51 -1.45
C ASP A 72 -29.86 21.45 0.04
N LEU A 73 -29.10 20.41 0.43
CA LEU A 73 -28.55 20.28 1.78
C LEU A 73 -27.49 21.34 2.08
N GLU A 74 -26.60 21.61 1.13
CA GLU A 74 -25.62 22.69 1.24
C GLU A 74 -26.31 24.04 1.44
N ALA A 75 -27.32 24.36 0.62
CA ALA A 75 -28.06 25.61 0.72
C ALA A 75 -28.83 25.77 2.04
N ARG A 76 -29.20 24.67 2.71
CA ARG A 76 -29.81 24.70 4.05
C ARG A 76 -28.79 24.99 5.13
N LEU A 77 -27.61 24.37 5.03
CA LEU A 77 -26.47 24.62 5.93
C LEU A 77 -25.98 26.07 5.83
N GLU A 78 -25.95 26.64 4.63
CA GLU A 78 -25.61 28.06 4.40
C GLU A 78 -26.59 29.02 5.10
N ARG A 79 -27.86 28.64 5.23
CA ARG A 79 -28.89 29.43 5.95
C ARG A 79 -28.83 29.26 7.48
N GLY A 80 -27.81 28.58 8.01
CA GLY A 80 -27.60 28.41 9.45
C GLY A 80 -28.50 27.37 10.11
N HIS A 81 -29.11 26.46 9.34
CA HIS A 81 -29.84 25.34 9.91
C HIS A 81 -28.84 24.32 10.45
N SER A 82 -28.87 24.05 11.76
CA SER A 82 -28.17 22.92 12.37
C SER A 82 -28.96 21.64 12.10
N ASP A 83 -28.98 21.22 10.84
CA ASP A 83 -29.65 19.98 10.48
C ASP A 83 -28.87 18.81 11.10
N ASP A 84 -29.52 18.09 12.00
CA ASP A 84 -29.17 16.72 12.35
C ASP A 84 -29.41 15.91 11.07
N LEU A 85 -28.34 15.60 10.33
CA LEU A 85 -28.40 14.95 9.00
C LEU A 85 -29.15 13.61 9.04
N THR A 86 -29.41 13.09 10.24
CA THR A 86 -30.26 11.93 10.53
C THR A 86 -31.77 12.19 10.34
N GLN A 87 -32.27 13.41 10.49
CA GLN A 87 -33.69 13.75 10.28
C GLN A 87 -34.02 14.06 8.82
N THR A 88 -33.07 14.59 8.05
CA THR A 88 -33.23 14.83 6.60
C THR A 88 -33.24 13.54 5.78
N MET A 89 -32.88 12.40 6.41
CA MET A 89 -33.01 11.03 5.88
C MET A 89 -34.46 10.56 5.64
N ASN A 90 -35.47 11.39 5.97
CA ASN A 90 -36.89 11.09 5.79
C ASN A 90 -37.56 11.82 4.61
N LEU A 91 -36.82 12.55 3.77
CA LEU A 91 -37.34 12.97 2.47
C LEU A 91 -37.39 11.75 1.55
N ASP A 92 -38.62 11.36 1.26
CA ASP A 92 -39.06 10.17 0.53
C ASP A 92 -38.57 10.23 -0.94
N LEU A 93 -37.27 9.99 -1.18
CA LEU A 93 -36.69 9.80 -2.52
C LEU A 93 -37.00 8.40 -3.10
N GLY A 94 -38.13 7.79 -2.73
CA GLY A 94 -38.55 6.50 -3.28
C GLY A 94 -37.55 5.36 -3.11
N VAL A 95 -36.57 5.48 -2.19
CA VAL A 95 -35.62 4.42 -1.86
C VAL A 95 -36.20 3.61 -0.70
N PRO A 96 -36.39 2.28 -0.84
CA PRO A 96 -37.01 1.46 0.20
C PRO A 96 -36.23 1.56 1.52
N LYS A 97 -36.93 1.96 2.57
CA LYS A 97 -36.46 2.02 3.95
C LYS A 97 -36.14 0.63 4.50
N GLY A 98 -34.98 0.53 5.14
CA GLY A 98 -34.61 -0.60 5.99
C GLY A 98 -33.76 -1.65 5.28
N ALA A 99 -32.46 -1.38 5.16
CA ALA A 99 -31.50 -2.48 5.20
C ALA A 99 -31.14 -2.71 6.67
N PRO A 100 -31.30 -3.94 7.20
CA PRO A 100 -30.79 -4.30 8.52
C PRO A 100 -29.27 -4.15 8.54
N ALA A 101 -28.66 -4.28 9.74
CA ALA A 101 -27.22 -4.52 9.88
C ALA A 101 -26.72 -5.43 8.74
N ALA A 102 -25.57 -5.03 8.15
CA ALA A 102 -24.98 -5.62 6.95
C ALA A 102 -25.36 -7.09 6.74
N PRO A 103 -25.86 -7.48 5.55
CA PRO A 103 -26.13 -8.87 5.29
C PRO A 103 -24.85 -9.67 5.51
N VAL A 104 -25.00 -10.85 6.09
CA VAL A 104 -23.95 -11.86 6.27
C VAL A 104 -23.27 -12.10 4.92
N GLY A 105 -22.15 -11.42 4.67
CA GLY A 105 -21.39 -11.45 3.43
C GLY A 105 -20.31 -10.36 3.44
N GLY A 106 -19.10 -10.72 3.88
CA GLY A 106 -17.96 -9.80 4.03
C GLY A 106 -17.42 -9.24 2.70
N VAL A 107 -16.36 -8.41 2.79
CA VAL A 107 -15.63 -7.89 1.62
C VAL A 107 -15.21 -9.07 0.72
N PRO A 108 -15.48 -9.07 -0.60
CA PRO A 108 -15.11 -10.19 -1.47
C PRO A 108 -13.61 -10.51 -1.41
N GLY A 109 -13.25 -11.79 -1.44
CA GLY A 109 -11.85 -12.23 -1.34
C GLY A 109 -11.24 -12.18 0.07
N THR A 110 -12.01 -11.78 1.09
CA THR A 110 -11.57 -11.81 2.51
C THR A 110 -12.02 -13.04 3.28
N GLY A 111 -12.98 -13.80 2.74
CA GLY A 111 -13.47 -15.06 3.31
C GLY A 111 -12.67 -16.28 2.84
N GLU A 112 -13.35 -17.43 2.77
CA GLU A 112 -12.82 -18.69 2.21
C GLU A 112 -12.80 -18.66 0.67
N GLU A 113 -13.63 -17.80 0.06
CA GLU A 113 -13.72 -17.66 -1.40
C GLU A 113 -12.68 -16.66 -1.94
N GLU A 114 -12.19 -16.95 -3.15
CA GLU A 114 -11.32 -16.06 -3.90
C GLU A 114 -12.03 -14.76 -4.30
N TYR A 115 -11.26 -13.70 -4.56
CA TYR A 115 -11.82 -12.49 -5.15
C TYR A 115 -12.44 -12.81 -6.53
N PRO A 116 -13.68 -12.37 -6.82
CA PRO A 116 -14.35 -12.69 -8.08
C PRO A 116 -13.59 -12.09 -9.28
N GLY A 117 -13.69 -12.74 -10.44
CA GLY A 117 -13.01 -12.31 -11.67
C GLY A 117 -12.28 -13.45 -12.35
N PHE A 118 -11.05 -13.21 -12.74
CA PHE A 118 -10.15 -14.18 -13.36
C PHE A 118 -9.89 -15.36 -12.40
N PRO A 119 -9.93 -16.63 -12.87
CA PRO A 119 -9.74 -17.77 -11.98
C PRO A 119 -8.34 -17.75 -11.35
N ALA A 120 -8.23 -18.10 -10.07
CA ALA A 120 -6.95 -18.15 -9.37
C ALA A 120 -6.17 -19.45 -9.65
N ASP A 121 -6.86 -20.54 -9.99
CA ASP A 121 -6.23 -21.86 -10.06
C ASP A 121 -5.85 -22.30 -11.46
N LEU A 122 -6.62 -21.92 -12.49
CA LEU A 122 -6.43 -22.36 -13.87
C LEU A 122 -6.59 -21.19 -14.84
N CYS A 123 -5.66 -21.07 -15.76
CA CYS A 123 -5.80 -20.11 -16.86
C CYS A 123 -6.86 -20.63 -17.85
N PRO A 124 -7.74 -19.75 -18.37
CA PRO A 124 -8.57 -20.08 -19.52
C PRO A 124 -7.76 -20.58 -20.74
N ALA A 125 -8.43 -21.27 -21.66
CA ALA A 125 -7.77 -21.80 -22.85
C ALA A 125 -7.16 -20.68 -23.73
N GLU A 126 -7.88 -19.57 -23.82
CA GLU A 126 -7.49 -18.36 -24.54
C GLU A 126 -7.14 -17.23 -23.58
N MET A 127 -6.15 -16.42 -23.96
CA MET A 127 -5.74 -15.26 -23.18
C MET A 127 -6.88 -14.22 -23.17
N PRO A 128 -7.24 -13.65 -22.00
CA PRO A 128 -8.20 -12.55 -21.94
C PRO A 128 -7.76 -11.35 -22.77
N ASP A 129 -8.72 -10.53 -23.21
CA ASP A 129 -8.41 -9.25 -23.86
C ASP A 129 -7.85 -8.26 -22.82
N LEU A 130 -6.58 -7.89 -23.01
CA LEU A 130 -5.84 -6.96 -22.14
C LEU A 130 -5.64 -5.58 -22.79
N SER A 131 -6.30 -5.29 -23.92
CA SER A 131 -6.13 -4.05 -24.68
C SER A 131 -6.47 -2.77 -23.90
N ARG A 132 -7.30 -2.90 -22.86
CA ARG A 132 -7.71 -1.80 -21.96
C ARG A 132 -6.89 -1.72 -20.68
N HIS A 133 -5.88 -2.59 -20.51
CA HIS A 133 -5.12 -2.71 -19.28
C HIS A 133 -3.83 -1.89 -19.34
N ASN A 134 -3.67 -0.99 -18.36
CA ASN A 134 -2.46 -0.21 -18.13
C ASN A 134 -1.63 -0.79 -16.98
N ASN A 135 -1.06 -1.96 -17.19
CA ASN A 135 -0.10 -2.57 -16.28
C ASN A 135 1.04 -3.27 -17.04
N VAL A 136 2.17 -3.49 -16.36
CA VAL A 136 3.41 -4.03 -16.97
C VAL A 136 3.20 -5.47 -17.46
N MET A 137 2.51 -6.31 -16.68
CA MET A 137 2.17 -7.68 -17.04
C MET A 137 1.37 -7.73 -18.35
N ALA A 138 0.31 -6.92 -18.47
CA ALA A 138 -0.52 -6.84 -19.67
C ALA A 138 0.30 -6.42 -20.90
N GLU A 139 1.18 -5.42 -20.78
CA GLU A 139 2.07 -5.02 -21.85
C GLU A 139 2.98 -6.16 -22.31
N ILE A 140 3.56 -6.92 -21.38
CA ILE A 140 4.43 -8.06 -21.70
C ILE A 140 3.64 -9.14 -22.45
N LEU A 141 2.47 -9.52 -21.94
CA LEU A 141 1.64 -10.56 -22.55
C LEU A 141 1.06 -10.15 -23.91
N MET A 142 0.73 -8.87 -24.10
CA MET A 142 0.28 -8.36 -25.40
C MET A 142 1.41 -8.31 -26.42
N ASN A 143 2.64 -7.98 -26.00
CA ASN A 143 3.80 -7.94 -26.87
C ASN A 143 4.29 -9.34 -27.26
N ASP A 144 4.17 -10.33 -26.36
CA ASP A 144 4.47 -11.74 -26.64
C ASP A 144 3.38 -12.68 -26.08
N PRO A 145 2.28 -12.89 -26.83
CA PRO A 145 1.21 -13.81 -26.43
C PRO A 145 1.65 -15.27 -26.27
N SER A 146 2.82 -15.65 -26.80
CA SER A 146 3.36 -17.01 -26.61
C SER A 146 3.68 -17.31 -25.15
N ILE A 147 3.96 -16.29 -24.34
CA ILE A 147 4.20 -16.44 -22.89
C ILE A 147 2.98 -17.06 -22.22
N TYR A 148 1.78 -16.55 -22.51
CA TYR A 148 0.54 -17.11 -21.95
C TYR A 148 0.37 -18.57 -22.37
N GLN A 149 0.53 -18.88 -23.66
CA GLN A 149 0.34 -20.24 -24.17
C GLN A 149 1.30 -21.25 -23.56
N GLN A 150 2.54 -20.84 -23.28
CA GLN A 150 3.55 -21.73 -22.69
C GLN A 150 3.38 -21.90 -21.17
N LEU A 151 2.92 -20.87 -20.46
CA LEU A 151 2.90 -20.87 -18.99
C LEU A 151 1.53 -21.25 -18.41
N LYS A 152 0.43 -21.15 -19.17
CA LYS A 152 -0.95 -21.28 -18.65
C LYS A 152 -1.27 -22.61 -17.93
N GLU A 153 -0.59 -23.69 -18.29
CA GLU A 153 -0.78 -25.03 -17.70
C GLU A 153 0.26 -25.37 -16.62
N LEU A 154 1.30 -24.55 -16.47
CA LEU A 154 2.39 -24.82 -15.56
C LEU A 154 2.01 -24.51 -14.10
N ARG A 155 2.58 -25.33 -13.20
CA ARG A 155 2.48 -25.17 -11.76
C ARG A 155 3.86 -25.32 -11.13
N THR A 156 4.10 -24.57 -10.07
CA THR A 156 5.30 -24.72 -9.24
C THR A 156 5.27 -26.05 -8.48
N PRO A 157 6.40 -26.47 -7.89
CA PRO A 157 6.44 -27.65 -7.00
C PRO A 157 5.44 -27.60 -5.83
N LEU A 158 5.09 -26.39 -5.35
CA LEU A 158 4.08 -26.22 -4.29
C LEU A 158 2.64 -26.13 -4.84
N GLY A 159 2.48 -26.07 -6.17
CA GLY A 159 1.18 -26.11 -6.84
C GLY A 159 0.64 -24.75 -7.29
N VAL A 160 1.41 -23.66 -7.11
CA VAL A 160 1.04 -22.31 -7.55
C VAL A 160 0.95 -22.29 -9.08
N SER A 161 -0.21 -21.87 -9.58
CA SER A 161 -0.47 -21.74 -11.01
C SER A 161 0.01 -20.41 -11.57
N PHE A 162 0.22 -20.37 -12.89
CA PHE A 162 0.41 -19.10 -13.60
C PHE A 162 -0.80 -18.16 -13.43
N ALA A 163 -2.01 -18.73 -13.36
CA ALA A 163 -3.25 -18.00 -13.16
C ALA A 163 -3.24 -17.16 -11.87
N ARG A 164 -2.82 -17.75 -10.75
CA ARG A 164 -2.65 -17.06 -9.46
C ARG A 164 -1.76 -15.84 -9.61
N CYS A 165 -0.68 -15.96 -10.39
CA CYS A 165 0.32 -14.92 -10.52
C CYS A 165 -0.16 -13.71 -11.31
N ILE A 166 -0.97 -13.92 -12.37
CA ILE A 166 -1.44 -12.84 -13.26
C ILE A 166 -2.82 -12.29 -12.88
N LYS A 167 -3.60 -13.02 -12.08
CA LYS A 167 -4.95 -12.63 -11.62
C LYS A 167 -5.09 -11.14 -11.27
N PRO A 168 -4.24 -10.54 -10.40
CA PRO A 168 -4.42 -9.13 -10.03
C PRO A 168 -4.31 -8.16 -11.22
N GLY A 169 -3.43 -8.44 -12.18
CA GLY A 169 -3.29 -7.62 -13.38
C GLY A 169 -4.32 -7.89 -14.46
N VAL A 170 -5.01 -9.03 -14.43
CA VAL A 170 -6.16 -9.30 -15.31
C VAL A 170 -7.43 -8.68 -14.73
N ASP A 171 -7.66 -8.83 -13.42
CA ASP A 171 -8.83 -8.30 -12.73
C ASP A 171 -8.83 -6.77 -12.65
N THR A 172 -7.64 -6.17 -12.55
CA THR A 172 -7.51 -4.72 -12.45
C THR A 172 -6.83 -4.14 -13.68
N ALA A 173 -7.58 -3.38 -14.48
CA ALA A 173 -7.12 -2.69 -15.67
C ALA A 173 -6.03 -1.62 -15.42
N GLY A 174 -5.62 -1.37 -14.19
CA GLY A 174 -4.65 -0.33 -13.87
C GLY A 174 -5.27 1.05 -13.78
N HIS A 175 -4.42 2.03 -13.48
CA HIS A 175 -4.80 3.42 -13.31
C HIS A 175 -4.15 4.27 -14.40
N SER A 176 -4.80 5.32 -14.87
CA SER A 176 -4.26 6.17 -15.96
C SER A 176 -2.99 6.93 -15.54
N PHE A 177 -2.82 7.19 -14.24
CA PHE A 177 -1.75 8.04 -13.72
C PHE A 177 -0.48 7.30 -13.25
N PHE A 178 -0.56 6.00 -12.97
CA PHE A 178 0.61 5.19 -12.61
C PHE A 178 0.45 3.76 -13.10
N LYS A 179 1.56 3.19 -13.58
CA LYS A 179 1.58 1.85 -14.16
C LYS A 179 1.80 0.79 -13.08
N MET A 180 0.81 -0.04 -12.84
CA MET A 180 0.92 -1.18 -11.92
C MET A 180 1.76 -2.30 -12.52
N LEU A 181 2.31 -3.18 -11.69
CA LEU A 181 3.03 -4.37 -12.18
C LEU A 181 2.04 -5.40 -12.76
N GLY A 182 0.94 -5.66 -12.06
CA GLY A 182 -0.10 -6.59 -12.50
C GLY A 182 0.27 -8.07 -12.32
N ALA A 183 1.32 -8.38 -11.56
CA ALA A 183 1.70 -9.74 -11.23
C ALA A 183 2.17 -9.86 -9.78
N SER A 184 1.95 -11.02 -9.15
CA SER A 184 2.41 -11.36 -7.80
C SER A 184 2.89 -12.82 -7.76
N ALA A 185 3.95 -13.10 -7.00
CA ALA A 185 4.47 -14.45 -6.82
C ALA A 185 3.76 -15.16 -5.66
N GLY A 186 3.36 -16.40 -5.88
CA GLY A 186 2.72 -17.23 -4.86
C GLY A 186 3.69 -18.08 -4.04
N ASP A 187 4.93 -18.28 -4.50
CA ASP A 187 6.00 -18.98 -3.80
C ASP A 187 7.39 -18.61 -4.36
N GLU A 188 8.44 -19.20 -3.78
CA GLU A 188 9.84 -18.98 -4.18
C GLU A 188 10.19 -19.48 -5.59
N HIS A 189 9.45 -20.47 -6.11
CA HIS A 189 9.72 -21.08 -7.42
C HIS A 189 9.09 -20.31 -8.58
N CYS A 190 8.13 -19.41 -8.30
CA CYS A 190 7.46 -18.58 -9.30
C CYS A 190 8.45 -17.77 -10.15
N TYR A 191 9.53 -17.26 -9.54
CA TYR A 191 10.50 -16.40 -10.22
C TYR A 191 11.35 -17.11 -11.26
N ASP A 192 11.55 -18.42 -11.10
CA ASP A 192 12.28 -19.23 -12.06
C ASP A 192 11.33 -19.88 -13.08
N LEU A 193 10.23 -20.51 -12.61
CA LEU A 193 9.28 -21.21 -13.48
C LEU A 193 8.54 -20.24 -14.43
N PHE A 194 8.11 -19.09 -13.91
CA PHE A 194 7.42 -18.06 -14.69
C PHE A 194 8.37 -16.91 -15.07
N GLY A 195 9.68 -17.20 -15.19
CA GLY A 195 10.73 -16.22 -15.50
C GLY A 195 10.47 -15.44 -16.79
N ARG A 196 9.85 -16.05 -17.82
CA ARG A 196 9.46 -15.34 -19.06
C ARG A 196 8.54 -14.14 -18.80
N LEU A 197 7.75 -14.16 -17.73
CA LEU A 197 6.94 -13.03 -17.27
C LEU A 197 7.69 -12.17 -16.24
N PHE A 198 8.27 -12.78 -15.21
CA PHE A 198 8.84 -12.03 -14.09
C PHE A 198 10.15 -11.33 -14.43
N GLU A 199 11.02 -11.89 -15.26
CA GLU A 199 12.30 -11.28 -15.61
C GLU A 199 12.12 -9.92 -16.33
N PRO A 200 11.25 -9.78 -17.35
CA PRO A 200 10.99 -8.47 -17.94
C PRO A 200 10.33 -7.46 -16.97
N ILE A 201 9.52 -7.93 -16.01
CA ILE A 201 8.95 -7.07 -14.95
C ILE A 201 10.06 -6.53 -14.05
N ILE A 202 10.95 -7.42 -13.61
CA ILE A 202 12.08 -7.09 -12.74
C ILE A 202 13.05 -6.15 -13.47
N ALA A 203 13.41 -6.45 -14.72
CA ALA A 203 14.33 -5.64 -15.54
C ALA A 203 13.83 -4.21 -15.74
N ARG A 204 12.52 -3.99 -15.94
CA ARG A 204 11.95 -2.63 -16.05
C ARG A 204 12.12 -1.81 -14.76
N ARG A 205 12.25 -2.46 -13.60
CA ARG A 205 12.46 -1.79 -12.31
C ARG A 205 13.93 -1.59 -11.97
N GLN A 206 14.84 -2.33 -12.60
CA GLN A 206 16.29 -2.21 -12.43
C GLN A 206 16.91 -1.00 -13.15
N GLN A 207 16.13 -0.17 -13.87
CA GLN A 207 16.64 1.09 -14.40
C GLN A 207 17.17 1.93 -13.23
N GLN A 208 18.49 2.11 -13.23
CA GLN A 208 19.33 2.45 -12.08
C GLN A 208 18.82 3.68 -11.30
N PRO A 209 19.00 3.74 -9.96
CA PRO A 209 18.98 5.03 -9.28
C PRO A 209 20.02 5.95 -9.97
N PRO A 210 19.75 7.26 -10.10
CA PRO A 210 20.73 8.20 -10.62
C PRO A 210 22.04 8.03 -9.84
N ASN A 211 23.16 8.01 -10.56
CA ASN A 211 24.50 7.77 -10.02
C ASN A 211 24.98 9.04 -9.28
N LEU A 212 24.23 9.44 -8.25
CA LEU A 212 24.53 10.60 -7.44
C LEU A 212 25.74 10.27 -6.56
N ALA A 213 26.88 10.88 -6.87
CA ALA A 213 28.07 10.81 -6.03
C ALA A 213 27.73 11.38 -4.63
N LEU A 214 27.91 10.55 -3.60
CA LEU A 214 27.45 10.84 -2.24
C LEU A 214 28.47 11.67 -1.48
N ALA A 215 27.99 12.76 -0.88
CA ALA A 215 28.75 13.61 0.01
C ALA A 215 28.39 13.31 1.48
N GLY A 216 29.33 12.69 2.21
CA GLY A 216 29.48 12.74 3.68
C GLY A 216 28.28 12.39 4.58
N PRO A 217 28.48 12.36 5.91
CA PRO A 217 27.40 12.28 6.88
C PRO A 217 26.57 13.58 6.82
N VAL A 218 25.28 13.43 6.56
CA VAL A 218 24.33 14.54 6.47
C VAL A 218 23.51 14.60 7.76
N GLU A 219 23.62 15.70 8.50
CA GLU A 219 22.65 16.04 9.55
C GLU A 219 21.44 16.72 8.90
N ALA A 220 20.25 16.12 9.05
CA ALA A 220 19.03 16.61 8.45
C ALA A 220 18.18 17.33 9.51
N GLU A 221 18.30 18.65 9.58
CA GLU A 221 17.65 19.51 10.60
C GLU A 221 16.11 19.45 10.55
N ASN A 222 15.50 19.02 9.44
CA ASN A 222 14.05 18.98 9.24
C ASN A 222 13.41 17.59 9.38
N VAL A 223 14.19 16.56 9.74
CA VAL A 223 13.65 15.20 9.92
C VAL A 223 13.07 15.05 11.32
N VAL A 224 11.78 14.73 11.39
CA VAL A 224 11.05 14.50 12.65
C VAL A 224 11.22 13.06 13.13
N SER A 225 11.09 12.10 12.22
CA SER A 225 11.21 10.68 12.56
C SER A 225 11.61 9.85 11.35
N VAL A 226 12.21 8.71 11.65
CA VAL A 226 12.62 7.73 10.64
C VAL A 226 11.91 6.42 10.91
N GLN A 227 11.37 5.84 9.85
CA GLN A 227 10.87 4.47 9.83
C GLN A 227 11.63 3.69 8.76
N VAL A 228 12.26 2.59 9.16
CA VAL A 228 12.84 1.62 8.23
C VAL A 228 12.15 0.28 8.40
N SER A 229 12.04 -0.47 7.31
CA SER A 229 11.41 -1.78 7.34
C SER A 229 12.01 -2.71 6.32
N LEU A 230 11.94 -4.00 6.61
CA LEU A 230 12.25 -5.07 5.67
C LEU A 230 11.13 -6.09 5.63
N GLU A 231 11.05 -6.83 4.53
CA GLU A 231 10.06 -7.88 4.35
C GLU A 231 10.71 -9.21 4.05
N ARG A 232 10.11 -10.28 4.58
CA ARG A 232 10.59 -11.65 4.38
C ARG A 232 9.42 -12.61 4.22
N ASN A 233 9.64 -13.63 3.40
CA ASN A 233 8.84 -14.85 3.41
C ASN A 233 9.68 -16.00 3.92
N LEU A 234 9.02 -17.01 4.50
CA LEU A 234 9.64 -18.26 4.89
C LEU A 234 9.81 -19.14 3.65
N SER A 235 10.95 -19.79 3.50
CA SER A 235 11.19 -20.78 2.43
C SER A 235 10.33 -22.02 2.65
N THR A 236 10.07 -22.80 1.60
CA THR A 236 9.25 -24.03 1.60
C THR A 236 7.76 -23.87 1.93
N LEU A 237 7.29 -22.64 2.15
CA LEU A 237 5.89 -22.31 2.36
C LEU A 237 5.42 -21.39 1.24
N HIS A 238 4.14 -21.50 0.88
CA HIS A 238 3.51 -20.53 0.00
C HIS A 238 3.58 -19.12 0.58
N PHE A 239 3.76 -18.12 -0.28
CA PHE A 239 3.62 -16.71 0.09
C PHE A 239 2.16 -16.34 0.31
N THR A 240 1.93 -15.15 0.87
CA THR A 240 0.60 -14.63 1.21
C THR A 240 -0.48 -14.71 0.12
N PRO A 241 -0.18 -14.58 -1.19
CA PRO A 241 -1.17 -14.74 -2.26
C PRO A 241 -1.75 -16.16 -2.36
N ALA A 242 -0.91 -17.18 -2.13
CA ALA A 242 -1.25 -18.58 -2.43
C ALA A 242 -1.47 -19.45 -1.18
N MET A 243 -0.94 -19.05 -0.03
CA MET A 243 -0.98 -19.84 1.20
C MET A 243 -2.39 -20.25 1.65
N SER A 244 -2.52 -21.47 2.16
CA SER A 244 -3.76 -21.95 2.77
C SER A 244 -4.00 -21.31 4.15
N LEU A 245 -5.16 -21.56 4.76
CA LEU A 245 -5.41 -21.14 6.13
C LEU A 245 -4.49 -21.88 7.11
N GLU A 246 -4.27 -23.18 6.94
CA GLU A 246 -3.40 -24.01 7.77
C GLU A 246 -1.94 -23.55 7.70
N GLU A 247 -1.45 -23.27 6.49
CA GLU A 247 -0.11 -22.69 6.32
C GLU A 247 -0.01 -21.33 7.02
N ARG A 248 -1.09 -20.54 7.06
CA ARG A 248 -1.11 -19.26 7.77
C ARG A 248 -0.92 -19.39 9.27
N TRP A 249 -1.60 -20.34 9.88
CA TRP A 249 -1.38 -20.68 11.28
C TRP A 249 0.05 -21.16 11.51
N LYS A 250 0.59 -21.99 10.61
CA LYS A 250 1.97 -22.47 10.70
C LYS A 250 3.00 -21.32 10.59
N VAL A 251 2.81 -20.38 9.68
CA VAL A 251 3.66 -19.18 9.56
C VAL A 251 3.61 -18.35 10.84
N GLU A 252 2.41 -18.13 11.40
CA GLU A 252 2.26 -17.41 12.66
C GLU A 252 2.98 -18.13 13.80
N GLU A 253 2.82 -19.45 13.93
CA GLU A 253 3.48 -20.26 14.95
C GLU A 253 5.00 -20.16 14.87
N ILE A 254 5.57 -20.36 13.67
CA ILE A 254 7.02 -20.29 13.43
C ILE A 254 7.57 -18.91 13.81
N LEU A 255 6.94 -17.85 13.30
CA LEU A 255 7.42 -16.49 13.53
C LEU A 255 7.23 -16.06 15.00
N CYS A 256 6.12 -16.42 15.64
CA CYS A 256 5.91 -16.12 17.06
C CYS A 256 6.91 -16.86 17.95
N SER A 257 7.20 -18.13 17.66
CA SER A 257 8.23 -18.90 18.37
C SER A 257 9.60 -18.22 18.22
N ALA A 258 9.94 -17.81 17.00
CA ALA A 258 11.21 -17.16 16.74
C ALA A 258 11.34 -15.77 17.41
N LEU A 259 10.25 -14.99 17.42
CA LEU A 259 10.17 -13.68 18.09
C LEU A 259 10.27 -13.81 19.62
N ALA A 260 9.73 -14.88 20.21
CA ALA A 260 9.81 -15.13 21.65
C ALA A 260 11.23 -15.44 22.14
N GLU A 261 12.11 -15.94 21.25
CA GLU A 261 13.52 -16.22 21.52
C GLU A 261 14.45 -15.02 21.23
N LEU A 262 13.91 -13.86 20.88
CA LEU A 262 14.73 -12.69 20.64
C LEU A 262 15.49 -12.26 21.92
N PRO A 263 16.70 -11.71 21.79
CA PRO A 263 17.46 -11.15 22.90
C PRO A 263 16.67 -10.11 23.70
N GLU A 264 17.07 -9.88 24.96
CA GLU A 264 16.37 -8.96 25.87
C GLU A 264 16.16 -7.55 25.30
N ASP A 265 17.14 -7.03 24.55
CA ASP A 265 17.09 -5.73 23.86
C ASP A 265 15.91 -5.63 22.85
N PHE A 266 15.41 -6.76 22.35
CA PHE A 266 14.31 -6.86 21.41
C PHE A 266 13.07 -7.53 21.99
N ALA A 267 13.07 -7.82 23.30
CA ALA A 267 11.94 -8.47 23.96
C ALA A 267 10.66 -7.67 23.80
N GLY A 268 9.55 -8.36 23.58
CA GLY A 268 8.25 -7.76 23.29
C GLY A 268 7.12 -8.74 23.44
N GLU A 269 5.94 -8.33 22.99
CA GLU A 269 4.73 -9.13 23.05
C GLU A 269 4.04 -9.16 21.68
N TYR A 270 3.52 -10.32 21.31
CA TYR A 270 2.76 -10.52 20.07
C TYR A 270 1.27 -10.53 20.37
N PHE A 271 0.50 -9.74 19.63
CA PHE A 271 -0.95 -9.66 19.71
C PHE A 271 -1.59 -10.01 18.37
N ARG A 272 -2.56 -10.92 18.40
CA ARG A 272 -3.42 -11.22 17.25
C ARG A 272 -4.40 -10.07 16.99
N LEU A 273 -4.73 -9.86 15.72
CA LEU A 273 -5.84 -8.98 15.34
C LEU A 273 -7.17 -9.49 15.90
N ARG A 274 -8.12 -8.56 16.12
CA ARG A 274 -9.45 -8.89 16.63
C ARG A 274 -10.27 -9.71 15.63
N GLY A 275 -11.13 -10.58 16.15
CA GLY A 275 -12.02 -11.41 15.33
C GLY A 275 -11.41 -12.74 14.90
N ASN A 276 -10.33 -13.16 15.56
CA ASN A 276 -9.66 -14.42 15.31
C ASN A 276 -10.32 -15.55 16.09
N GLN A 277 -11.04 -16.44 15.40
CA GLN A 277 -11.49 -17.69 16.02
C GLN A 277 -10.26 -18.55 16.33
N GLN A 278 -10.09 -18.92 17.60
CA GLN A 278 -8.93 -19.67 18.08
C GLN A 278 -8.76 -20.98 17.29
N SER A 279 -7.60 -21.16 16.64
CA SER A 279 -7.15 -22.50 16.29
C SER A 279 -6.96 -23.29 17.59
N SER A 280 -7.51 -24.50 17.68
CA SER A 280 -7.43 -25.32 18.89
C SER A 280 -5.97 -25.59 19.28
N GLY A 281 -5.44 -24.86 20.28
CA GLY A 281 -4.15 -25.18 20.90
C GLY A 281 -3.32 -24.01 21.42
N SER A 282 -3.29 -22.86 20.73
CA SER A 282 -2.36 -21.76 21.07
C SER A 282 -3.07 -20.53 21.66
N ARG A 283 -2.81 -20.27 22.96
CA ARG A 283 -3.28 -19.10 23.73
C ARG A 283 -2.40 -17.86 23.49
N LEU A 284 -2.31 -17.40 22.23
CA LEU A 284 -1.75 -16.07 21.96
C LEU A 284 -2.78 -14.99 22.32
N PRO A 285 -2.36 -13.85 22.91
CA PRO A 285 -3.28 -12.79 23.26
C PRO A 285 -3.86 -12.12 22.01
N GLU A 286 -5.09 -11.67 22.12
CA GLU A 286 -5.80 -10.90 21.09
C GLU A 286 -5.83 -9.43 21.51
N LEU A 287 -5.77 -8.51 20.55
CA LEU A 287 -5.89 -7.09 20.82
C LEU A 287 -7.25 -6.77 21.45
N THR A 288 -7.25 -5.95 22.50
CA THR A 288 -8.48 -5.30 22.96
C THR A 288 -8.83 -4.13 22.03
N GLU A 289 -10.09 -3.69 22.07
CA GLU A 289 -10.54 -2.52 21.29
C GLU A 289 -9.72 -1.26 21.56
N ALA A 290 -9.38 -1.03 22.83
CA ALA A 290 -8.57 0.11 23.24
C ALA A 290 -7.14 0.01 22.69
N GLN A 291 -6.52 -1.17 22.77
CA GLN A 291 -5.17 -1.39 22.23
C GLN A 291 -5.15 -1.28 20.71
N GLU A 292 -6.15 -1.82 20.02
CA GLU A 292 -6.27 -1.73 18.57
C GLU A 292 -6.38 -0.25 18.12
N ALA A 293 -7.21 0.54 18.81
CA ALA A 293 -7.35 1.96 18.54
C ALA A 293 -6.05 2.74 18.82
N GLU A 294 -5.36 2.45 19.92
CA GLU A 294 -4.07 3.06 20.27
C GLU A 294 -3.00 2.74 19.21
N LEU A 295 -2.80 1.46 18.88
CA LEU A 295 -1.81 1.03 17.90
C LEU A 295 -2.14 1.54 16.49
N SER A 296 -3.42 1.65 16.14
CA SER A 296 -3.86 2.24 14.86
C SER A 296 -3.58 3.75 14.81
N ALA A 297 -3.81 4.47 15.91
CA ALA A 297 -3.51 5.90 16.02
C ALA A 297 -2.00 6.17 15.94
N GLU A 298 -1.19 5.33 16.60
CA GLU A 298 0.27 5.36 16.52
C GLU A 298 0.82 4.76 15.21
N LYS A 299 -0.05 4.27 14.32
CA LYS A 299 0.31 3.62 13.04
C LYS A 299 1.18 2.37 13.18
N TRP A 300 1.19 1.73 14.33
CA TRP A 300 1.84 0.43 14.56
C TRP A 300 1.01 -0.74 14.03
N LEU A 301 -0.28 -0.54 13.75
CA LEU A 301 -1.16 -1.53 13.18
C LEU A 301 -1.35 -1.33 11.67
N PHE A 302 -1.41 -2.43 10.93
CA PHE A 302 -1.82 -2.44 9.53
C PHE A 302 -3.34 -2.57 9.42
N GLU A 303 -3.91 -1.99 8.36
CA GLU A 303 -5.35 -1.93 8.14
C GLU A 303 -5.81 -3.10 7.25
N ALA A 304 -7.10 -3.44 7.35
CA ALA A 304 -7.67 -4.48 6.50
C ALA A 304 -7.61 -4.07 5.02
N PRO A 305 -7.12 -4.94 4.12
CA PRO A 305 -7.14 -4.66 2.71
C PRO A 305 -8.57 -4.51 2.18
N ASP A 306 -8.84 -3.43 1.45
CA ASP A 306 -10.14 -3.13 0.84
C ASP A 306 -10.04 -2.86 -0.67
N ALA A 307 -8.83 -2.57 -1.17
CA ALA A 307 -8.61 -2.23 -2.55
C ALA A 307 -8.70 -3.46 -3.48
N PRO A 308 -9.50 -3.42 -4.57
CA PRO A 308 -9.67 -4.55 -5.50
C PRO A 308 -8.36 -5.16 -6.04
N TRP A 309 -7.36 -4.32 -6.32
CA TRP A 309 -6.06 -4.77 -6.83
C TRP A 309 -5.22 -5.51 -5.77
N ILE A 310 -5.50 -5.29 -4.48
CA ILE A 310 -4.92 -6.08 -3.37
C ILE A 310 -5.75 -7.34 -3.15
N LEU A 311 -7.08 -7.23 -3.10
CA LEU A 311 -7.98 -8.36 -2.86
C LEU A 311 -7.81 -9.46 -3.92
N SER A 312 -7.67 -9.07 -5.19
CA SER A 312 -7.41 -9.96 -6.32
C SER A 312 -6.09 -10.73 -6.26
N THR A 313 -5.12 -10.30 -5.44
CA THR A 313 -3.90 -11.07 -5.21
C THR A 313 -4.14 -12.32 -4.36
N GLY A 314 -5.24 -12.36 -3.58
CA GLY A 314 -5.49 -13.43 -2.61
C GLY A 314 -4.82 -13.22 -1.24
N ARG A 315 -4.08 -12.12 -1.04
CA ARG A 315 -3.45 -11.76 0.24
C ARG A 315 -4.46 -11.61 1.39
N ALA A 316 -5.65 -11.11 1.08
CA ALA A 316 -6.68 -10.80 2.07
C ALA A 316 -7.52 -12.03 2.50
N ARG A 317 -7.32 -13.21 1.88
CA ARG A 317 -8.12 -14.41 2.17
C ARG A 317 -8.09 -14.79 3.64
N HIS A 318 -9.24 -15.22 4.17
CA HIS A 318 -9.42 -15.58 5.58
C HIS A 318 -9.14 -14.44 6.57
N TRP A 319 -9.30 -13.18 6.19
CA TRP A 319 -9.06 -12.06 7.11
C TRP A 319 -9.97 -12.18 8.36
N PRO A 320 -9.47 -11.91 9.59
CA PRO A 320 -8.10 -11.58 10.00
C PRO A 320 -7.28 -12.77 10.52
N LYS A 321 -7.68 -14.02 10.21
CA LYS A 321 -7.13 -15.28 10.78
C LYS A 321 -5.61 -15.35 10.73
N ALA A 322 -4.95 -15.61 11.87
CA ALA A 322 -3.49 -15.73 12.00
C ALA A 322 -2.69 -14.50 11.51
N ARG A 323 -3.25 -13.30 11.68
CA ARG A 323 -2.57 -12.02 11.52
C ARG A 323 -2.41 -11.35 12.86
N GLY A 324 -1.31 -10.62 13.02
CA GLY A 324 -1.04 -9.90 14.25
C GLY A 324 0.21 -9.03 14.18
N VAL A 325 0.46 -8.37 15.30
CA VAL A 325 1.57 -7.45 15.49
C VAL A 325 2.34 -7.83 16.74
N PHE A 326 3.66 -7.93 16.61
CA PHE A 326 4.59 -7.93 17.72
C PHE A 326 5.12 -6.52 17.94
N LEU A 327 5.24 -6.10 19.20
CA LEU A 327 5.84 -4.82 19.58
C LEU A 327 6.85 -5.02 20.70
N SER A 328 8.06 -4.49 20.53
CA SER A 328 9.09 -4.51 21.57
C SER A 328 8.68 -3.64 22.75
N LYS A 329 9.21 -3.96 23.95
CA LYS A 329 9.01 -3.15 25.16
C LYS A 329 9.47 -1.71 24.99
N SER A 330 10.50 -1.48 24.17
CA SER A 330 11.02 -0.15 23.84
C SER A 330 10.11 0.66 22.91
N LYS A 331 9.08 0.04 22.30
CA LYS A 331 8.27 0.61 21.21
C LYS A 331 9.11 1.14 20.03
N GLU A 332 10.30 0.56 19.80
CA GLU A 332 11.15 0.92 18.65
C GLU A 332 11.09 -0.12 17.53
N LEU A 333 10.79 -1.39 17.86
CA LEU A 333 10.72 -2.51 16.94
C LEU A 333 9.30 -3.09 16.92
N ALA A 334 8.75 -3.27 15.72
CA ALA A 334 7.51 -4.02 15.51
C ALA A 334 7.70 -5.07 14.42
N ALA A 335 6.94 -6.16 14.50
CA ALA A 335 6.83 -7.15 13.43
C ALA A 335 5.36 -7.38 13.07
N TRP A 336 5.01 -7.19 11.80
CA TRP A 336 3.70 -7.57 11.27
C TRP A 336 3.79 -8.98 10.70
N ILE A 337 2.83 -9.81 11.08
CA ILE A 337 2.73 -11.20 10.65
C ILE A 337 1.56 -11.36 9.70
N ASN A 338 1.81 -12.01 8.55
CA ASN A 338 0.81 -12.39 7.55
C ASN A 338 0.00 -11.22 6.91
N ASP A 339 0.63 -10.05 6.79
CA ASP A 339 0.13 -8.91 6.01
C ASP A 339 0.56 -9.03 4.53
N GLU A 340 1.42 -8.13 4.01
CA GLU A 340 1.93 -8.15 2.63
C GLU A 340 2.77 -9.39 2.32
N ASN A 341 3.61 -9.78 3.27
CA ASN A 341 4.45 -10.97 3.26
C ASN A 341 4.30 -11.68 4.62
N HIS A 342 4.95 -12.82 4.83
CA HIS A 342 4.90 -13.53 6.12
C HIS A 342 5.36 -12.64 7.27
N LEU A 343 6.42 -11.86 7.04
CA LEU A 343 6.99 -10.96 8.01
C LEU A 343 7.26 -9.59 7.38
N ARG A 344 6.85 -8.53 8.07
CA ARG A 344 7.43 -7.20 7.92
C ARG A 344 8.01 -6.74 9.25
N LEU A 345 9.32 -6.55 9.29
CA LEU A 345 10.03 -6.00 10.45
C LEU A 345 10.14 -4.49 10.29
N ILE A 346 9.81 -3.72 11.33
CA ILE A 346 9.72 -2.27 11.28
C ILE A 346 10.49 -1.70 12.47
N VAL A 347 11.41 -0.78 12.21
CA VAL A 347 12.04 0.05 13.24
C VAL A 347 11.59 1.49 13.07
N ARG A 348 11.17 2.13 14.16
CA ARG A 348 10.93 3.58 14.23
C ARG A 348 11.82 4.22 15.27
N ARG A 349 12.50 5.29 14.87
CA ARG A 349 13.27 6.14 15.78
C ARG A 349 13.04 7.61 15.44
N ALA A 350 13.61 8.49 16.26
CA ALA A 350 13.78 9.90 15.92
C ALA A 350 14.72 10.05 14.70
N ALA A 351 15.26 11.24 14.47
CA ALA A 351 16.00 11.65 13.27
C ALA A 351 17.36 10.94 13.00
N ASP A 352 17.54 9.68 13.40
CA ASP A 352 18.77 8.90 13.17
C ASP A 352 18.50 7.67 12.29
N LEU A 353 18.64 7.87 10.97
CA LEU A 353 18.44 6.80 9.98
C LEU A 353 19.49 5.71 10.10
N LYS A 354 20.75 6.05 10.41
CA LYS A 354 21.83 5.06 10.48
C LYS A 354 21.61 4.11 11.64
N ALA A 355 21.33 4.64 12.84
CA ALA A 355 21.02 3.80 13.99
C ALA A 355 19.74 2.99 13.79
N ALA A 356 18.72 3.54 13.11
CA ALA A 356 17.51 2.79 12.78
C ALA A 356 17.80 1.60 11.86
N VAL A 357 18.65 1.78 10.84
CA VAL A 357 19.08 0.72 9.91
C VAL A 357 19.91 -0.34 10.65
N GLU A 358 20.87 0.07 11.46
CA GLU A 358 21.69 -0.86 12.27
C GLU A 358 20.84 -1.70 13.22
N LEU A 359 19.87 -1.08 13.90
CA LEU A 359 18.93 -1.77 14.79
C LEU A 359 18.06 -2.77 14.01
N LEU A 360 17.57 -2.39 12.82
CA LEU A 360 16.75 -3.25 11.98
C LEU A 360 17.51 -4.50 11.55
N TYR A 361 18.76 -4.36 11.08
CA TYR A 361 19.57 -5.51 10.66
C TYR A 361 19.97 -6.41 11.83
N ARG A 362 20.29 -5.83 13.00
CA ARG A 362 20.53 -6.63 14.21
C ARG A 362 19.30 -7.44 14.63
N ALA A 363 18.11 -6.85 14.53
CA ALA A 363 16.86 -7.54 14.84
C ALA A 363 16.56 -8.66 13.83
N GLU A 364 16.83 -8.44 12.54
CA GLU A 364 16.64 -9.47 11.50
C GLU A 364 17.65 -10.61 11.63
N GLU A 365 18.91 -10.31 11.93
CA GLU A 365 19.94 -11.33 12.16
C GLU A 365 19.61 -12.19 13.41
N ALA A 366 19.15 -11.56 14.49
CA ALA A 366 18.70 -12.26 15.69
C ALA A 366 17.50 -13.18 15.38
N LEU A 367 16.53 -12.68 14.60
CA LEU A 367 15.37 -13.46 14.19
C LEU A 367 15.75 -14.60 13.24
N SER A 368 16.63 -14.36 12.26
CA SER A 368 17.14 -15.37 11.33
C SER A 368 17.90 -16.46 12.07
N SER A 369 18.68 -16.09 13.10
CA SER A 369 19.39 -17.04 13.96
C SER A 369 18.42 -17.90 14.78
N SER A 370 17.34 -17.31 15.27
CA SER A 370 16.27 -18.01 15.99
C SER A 370 15.54 -19.01 15.08
N LEU A 371 15.14 -18.56 13.88
CA LEU A 371 14.52 -19.42 12.86
C LEU A 371 15.42 -20.59 12.46
N ALA A 372 16.72 -20.34 12.26
CA ALA A 372 17.67 -21.38 11.88
C ALA A 372 17.80 -22.49 12.92
N LYS A 373 17.74 -22.16 14.22
CA LYS A 373 17.71 -23.17 15.31
C LYS A 373 16.48 -24.06 15.25
N GLN A 374 15.37 -23.52 14.74
CA GLN A 374 14.11 -24.23 14.56
C GLN A 374 14.00 -24.92 13.19
N GLY A 375 15.06 -24.87 12.36
CA GLY A 375 15.08 -25.50 11.03
C GLY A 375 14.34 -24.71 9.95
N HIS A 376 14.12 -23.41 10.16
CA HIS A 376 13.43 -22.52 9.24
C HIS A 376 14.38 -21.44 8.70
N HIS A 377 14.15 -21.03 7.44
CA HIS A 377 14.93 -20.00 6.76
C HIS A 377 14.03 -19.08 5.95
N PHE A 378 14.51 -17.87 5.67
CA PHE A 378 13.84 -16.97 4.74
C PHE A 378 14.07 -17.39 3.28
N ALA A 379 13.05 -17.23 2.44
CA ALA A 379 13.10 -17.50 1.01
C ALA A 379 14.11 -16.55 0.34
N ARG A 380 15.15 -17.11 -0.28
CA ARG A 380 16.25 -16.34 -0.89
C ARG A 380 16.75 -17.03 -2.15
N SER A 381 17.05 -16.22 -3.17
CA SER A 381 17.75 -16.61 -4.39
C SER A 381 19.13 -15.97 -4.41
N GLU A 382 20.13 -16.67 -4.94
CA GLU A 382 21.47 -16.10 -5.18
C GLU A 382 21.41 -14.89 -6.13
N ARG A 383 20.53 -14.95 -7.13
CA ARG A 383 20.37 -13.91 -8.15
C ARG A 383 19.47 -12.76 -7.71
N LEU A 384 18.41 -13.07 -6.96
CA LEU A 384 17.34 -12.11 -6.65
C LEU A 384 17.35 -11.62 -5.19
N GLY A 385 18.24 -12.13 -4.33
CA GLY A 385 18.22 -11.85 -2.90
C GLY A 385 16.97 -12.43 -2.22
N PHE A 386 16.44 -11.76 -1.18
CA PHE A 386 15.23 -12.20 -0.51
C PHE A 386 14.01 -12.11 -1.44
N LEU A 387 13.18 -13.13 -1.39
CA LEU A 387 12.02 -13.27 -2.26
C LEU A 387 10.76 -12.81 -1.53
N THR A 388 10.00 -11.92 -2.17
CA THR A 388 8.72 -11.39 -1.68
C THR A 388 7.60 -11.76 -2.66
N SER A 389 6.34 -11.53 -2.27
CA SER A 389 5.19 -11.72 -3.16
C SER A 389 5.12 -10.68 -4.28
N CYS A 390 5.77 -9.53 -4.10
CA CYS A 390 5.75 -8.41 -5.03
C CYS A 390 7.09 -8.34 -5.80
N PRO A 391 7.10 -8.46 -7.14
CA PRO A 391 8.36 -8.45 -7.90
C PRO A 391 9.14 -7.13 -7.84
N SER A 392 8.56 -6.03 -7.34
CA SER A 392 9.30 -4.79 -7.08
C SER A 392 10.05 -4.76 -5.76
N ASP A 393 9.71 -5.65 -4.82
CA ASP A 393 10.26 -5.66 -3.47
C ASP A 393 11.20 -6.86 -3.24
N LEU A 394 11.89 -7.30 -4.30
CA LEU A 394 12.92 -8.34 -4.22
C LEU A 394 14.24 -7.77 -3.73
N GLY A 395 15.13 -8.66 -3.30
CA GLY A 395 16.49 -8.31 -2.96
C GLY A 395 16.68 -8.08 -1.48
N ALA A 396 17.10 -6.89 -1.05
CA ALA A 396 17.08 -6.56 0.38
C ALA A 396 15.65 -6.48 0.94
N ALA A 397 14.65 -6.23 0.07
CA ALA A 397 13.25 -5.95 0.42
C ALA A 397 13.14 -4.84 1.49
N PHE A 398 14.05 -3.86 1.41
CA PHE A 398 14.21 -2.79 2.38
C PHE A 398 13.46 -1.54 1.93
N ARG A 399 12.81 -0.85 2.88
CA ARG A 399 12.16 0.44 2.65
C ARG A 399 12.52 1.40 3.78
N ALA A 400 12.88 2.62 3.42
CA ALA A 400 13.10 3.71 4.36
C ALA A 400 12.12 4.86 4.07
N LYS A 401 11.59 5.44 5.14
CA LYS A 401 10.62 6.51 5.14
C LYS A 401 11.01 7.53 6.20
N LEU A 402 11.25 8.77 5.79
CA LEU A 402 11.59 9.86 6.69
C LEU A 402 10.41 10.84 6.72
N ARG A 403 9.95 11.16 7.92
CA ARG A 403 9.00 12.24 8.12
C ARG A 403 9.79 13.54 8.24
N SER A 404 9.54 14.48 7.33
CA SER A 404 10.22 15.77 7.29
C SER A 404 9.22 16.93 7.40
N ALA A 405 9.61 17.98 8.12
CA ALA A 405 8.88 19.24 8.17
C ALA A 405 9.33 20.12 6.99
N LEU A 406 8.47 20.26 5.98
CA LEU A 406 8.68 21.08 4.78
C LEU A 406 7.44 21.97 4.53
N PRO A 407 7.10 22.89 5.45
CA PRO A 407 5.92 23.74 5.33
C PRO A 407 5.96 24.69 4.13
N LEU A 408 7.14 25.25 3.80
CA LEU A 408 7.29 26.18 2.70
C LEU A 408 7.45 25.42 1.38
N LEU A 409 8.49 24.59 1.27
CA LEU A 409 8.85 23.87 0.06
C LEU A 409 7.73 22.94 -0.42
N GLY A 410 7.03 22.28 0.51
CA GLY A 410 5.91 21.41 0.18
C GLY A 410 4.69 22.14 -0.41
N SER A 411 4.60 23.46 -0.20
CA SER A 411 3.54 24.32 -0.74
C SER A 411 3.89 24.93 -2.10
N GLU A 412 5.16 24.84 -2.51
CA GLU A 412 5.65 25.45 -3.74
C GLU A 412 5.24 24.70 -5.02
N ILE A 413 5.01 25.48 -6.08
CA ILE A 413 4.69 24.95 -7.41
C ILE A 413 5.97 24.31 -7.98
N GLY A 414 5.94 22.98 -8.15
CA GLY A 414 7.08 22.23 -8.68
C GLY A 414 7.74 21.28 -7.68
N PHE A 415 7.30 21.25 -6.42
CA PHE A 415 7.80 20.31 -5.41
C PHE A 415 7.77 18.84 -5.87
N SER A 416 6.72 18.44 -6.58
CA SER A 416 6.60 17.08 -7.15
C SER A 416 7.62 16.78 -8.26
N LYS A 417 8.09 17.80 -8.99
CA LYS A 417 9.14 17.65 -10.00
C LYS A 417 10.50 17.48 -9.34
N VAL A 418 10.79 18.29 -8.31
CA VAL A 418 12.06 18.22 -7.55
C VAL A 418 12.20 16.87 -6.85
N THR A 419 11.16 16.43 -6.13
CA THR A 419 11.17 15.11 -5.46
C THR A 419 11.38 13.97 -6.45
N ARG A 420 10.73 14.02 -7.62
CA ARG A 420 10.96 13.06 -8.71
C ARG A 420 12.39 13.11 -9.25
N ALA A 421 12.96 14.30 -9.43
CA ALA A 421 14.33 14.47 -9.90
C ALA A 421 15.36 13.92 -8.90
N LEU A 422 15.07 14.02 -7.60
CA LEU A 422 15.85 13.42 -6.51
C LEU A 422 15.61 11.91 -6.35
N GLY A 423 14.76 11.29 -7.17
CA GLY A 423 14.45 9.85 -7.09
C GLY A 423 13.59 9.45 -5.87
N VAL A 424 12.96 10.41 -5.20
CA VAL A 424 12.11 10.19 -4.02
C VAL A 424 10.63 10.46 -4.30
N GLN A 425 9.78 9.89 -3.46
CA GLN A 425 8.35 10.18 -3.38
C GLN A 425 8.09 10.91 -2.07
N ALA A 426 7.39 12.04 -2.14
CA ALA A 426 6.90 12.76 -0.97
C ALA A 426 5.37 12.64 -0.91
N LYS A 427 4.85 12.19 0.24
CA LYS A 427 3.42 12.10 0.53
C LYS A 427 3.09 13.02 1.70
N ARG A 428 2.10 13.89 1.52
CA ARG A 428 1.67 14.80 2.59
C ARG A 428 1.08 13.98 3.74
N VAL A 429 1.47 14.29 4.98
CA VAL A 429 0.90 13.69 6.18
C VAL A 429 -0.45 14.35 6.45
N LEU A 430 -1.50 13.54 6.55
CA LEU A 430 -2.83 14.03 6.91
C LEU A 430 -2.83 14.45 8.38
N HIS A 431 -3.51 15.55 8.71
CA HIS A 431 -3.62 16.11 10.08
C HIS A 431 -2.32 16.69 10.67
N SER A 432 -1.27 16.89 9.87
CA SER A 432 -0.04 17.57 10.27
C SER A 432 0.40 18.51 9.16
N GLU A 433 0.05 19.79 9.29
CA GLU A 433 0.38 20.81 8.27
C GLU A 433 1.89 20.92 8.08
N GLY A 434 2.32 21.03 6.83
CA GLY A 434 3.73 21.14 6.46
C GLY A 434 4.56 19.87 6.66
N HIS A 435 3.97 18.73 7.04
CA HIS A 435 4.72 17.48 7.21
C HIS A 435 4.58 16.56 6.01
N TRP A 436 5.70 15.98 5.59
CA TRP A 436 5.82 15.13 4.42
C TRP A 436 6.57 13.84 4.76
N ASP A 437 5.97 12.74 4.36
CA ASP A 437 6.61 11.43 4.40
C ASP A 437 7.38 11.23 3.09
N VAL A 438 8.71 11.24 3.17
CA VAL A 438 9.63 11.10 2.04
C VAL A 438 10.24 9.70 2.03
N SER A 439 10.22 9.04 0.88
CA SER A 439 10.73 7.67 0.70
C SER A 439 11.31 7.48 -0.69
N LEU A 440 12.15 6.47 -0.90
CA LEU A 440 12.68 6.17 -2.24
C LEU A 440 11.55 5.73 -3.18
N SER A 441 11.67 6.10 -4.46
CA SER A 441 10.69 5.74 -5.49
C SER A 441 10.77 4.28 -5.96
N SER A 442 11.88 3.60 -5.70
CA SER A 442 12.13 2.19 -6.02
C SER A 442 12.79 1.47 -4.84
N SER A 443 12.34 0.24 -4.56
CA SER A 443 12.80 -0.62 -3.46
C SER A 443 13.65 -1.80 -3.93
N LEU A 444 13.78 -2.05 -5.24
CA LEU A 444 14.44 -3.26 -5.76
C LEU A 444 15.97 -3.18 -5.58
N VAL A 445 16.55 -4.07 -4.76
CA VAL A 445 18.01 -4.11 -4.48
C VAL A 445 18.53 -5.54 -4.50
N LEU A 446 19.06 -6.00 -5.62
CA LEU A 446 19.50 -7.39 -5.77
C LEU A 446 20.71 -7.78 -4.89
N ASP A 447 21.57 -6.82 -4.52
CA ASP A 447 22.74 -7.07 -3.66
C ASP A 447 22.61 -6.36 -2.29
N PRO A 448 22.49 -7.10 -1.18
CA PRO A 448 22.33 -6.53 0.16
C PRO A 448 23.50 -5.68 0.66
N SER A 449 24.75 -5.96 0.27
CA SER A 449 25.93 -5.40 0.96
C SER A 449 26.36 -4.01 0.49
N GLU A 450 26.39 -3.74 -0.82
CA GLU A 450 26.84 -2.43 -1.33
C GLU A 450 25.68 -1.47 -1.61
N HIS A 451 24.50 -2.01 -1.94
CA HIS A 451 23.40 -1.19 -2.47
C HIS A 451 22.41 -0.72 -1.41
N CYS A 452 22.32 -1.38 -0.24
CA CYS A 452 21.56 -0.82 0.89
C CYS A 452 22.19 0.50 1.36
N SER A 453 23.53 0.56 1.41
CA SER A 453 24.25 1.80 1.69
C SER A 453 23.96 2.86 0.64
N ALA A 454 23.95 2.50 -0.65
CA ALA A 454 23.60 3.44 -1.73
C ALA A 454 22.17 4.01 -1.58
N GLN A 455 21.18 3.17 -1.24
CA GLN A 455 19.80 3.63 -1.01
C GLN A 455 19.68 4.56 0.20
N VAL A 456 20.27 4.18 1.33
CA VAL A 456 20.29 5.00 2.54
C VAL A 456 20.94 6.35 2.23
N ASN A 457 22.06 6.33 1.53
CA ASN A 457 22.79 7.54 1.19
C ASN A 457 22.03 8.41 0.18
N LEU A 458 21.37 7.82 -0.83
CA LEU A 458 20.51 8.56 -1.77
C LEU A 458 19.37 9.26 -1.05
N LEU A 459 18.76 8.59 -0.08
CA LEU A 459 17.67 9.16 0.71
C LEU A 459 18.17 10.27 1.64
N LEU A 460 19.33 10.10 2.27
CA LEU A 460 19.99 11.15 3.06
C LEU A 460 20.33 12.36 2.19
N PHE A 461 20.85 12.14 1.00
CA PHE A 461 21.14 13.21 0.03
C PHE A 461 19.86 13.94 -0.36
N ALA A 462 18.81 13.22 -0.77
CA ALA A 462 17.54 13.85 -1.13
C ALA A 462 16.98 14.70 0.02
N ILE A 463 17.04 14.19 1.26
CA ILE A 463 16.58 14.93 2.43
C ILE A 463 17.45 16.14 2.73
N HIS A 464 18.77 16.06 2.54
CA HIS A 464 19.66 17.20 2.66
C HIS A 464 19.22 18.32 1.73
N GLU A 465 19.03 18.01 0.44
CA GLU A 465 18.68 19.00 -0.58
C GLU A 465 17.29 19.61 -0.30
N LEU A 466 16.31 18.78 0.09
CA LEU A 466 14.99 19.26 0.49
C LEU A 466 15.07 20.17 1.72
N SER A 467 15.91 19.84 2.70
CA SER A 467 16.09 20.64 3.92
C SER A 467 16.82 21.96 3.64
N ASP A 468 17.82 21.95 2.76
CA ASP A 468 18.52 23.16 2.32
C ASP A 468 17.58 24.11 1.57
N MET A 469 16.76 23.59 0.65
CA MET A 469 15.75 24.39 -0.05
C MET A 469 14.71 24.97 0.91
N GLU A 470 14.22 24.19 1.88
CA GLU A 470 13.32 24.69 2.94
C GLU A 470 13.97 25.83 3.74
N ARG A 471 15.24 25.68 4.10
CA ARG A 471 16.00 26.72 4.81
C ARG A 471 16.13 28.00 3.97
N ARG A 472 16.48 27.87 2.69
CA ARG A 472 16.59 29.00 1.76
C ARG A 472 15.27 29.76 1.61
N LEU A 473 14.16 29.05 1.45
CA LEU A 473 12.81 29.64 1.46
C LEU A 473 12.51 30.36 2.78
N SER A 474 12.88 29.76 3.93
CA SER A 474 12.68 30.38 5.24
C SER A 474 13.49 31.67 5.44
N CYS A 475 14.63 31.81 4.74
CA CYS A 475 15.43 33.04 4.70
C CYS A 475 14.90 34.09 3.71
N GLY A 476 13.79 33.81 3.01
CA GLY A 476 13.17 34.72 2.04
C GLY A 476 13.76 34.64 0.63
N GLU A 477 14.54 33.60 0.31
CA GLU A 477 15.03 33.37 -1.05
C GLU A 477 13.88 32.92 -1.97
N GLN A 478 13.82 33.44 -3.21
CA GLN A 478 12.92 32.91 -4.24
C GLN A 478 13.62 31.79 -5.00
N LEU A 479 13.12 30.55 -4.88
CA LEU A 479 13.66 29.38 -5.57
C LEU A 479 12.94 29.12 -6.89
N ASP A 480 13.70 28.90 -7.96
CA ASP A 480 13.18 28.28 -9.18
C ASP A 480 13.34 26.76 -9.11
N LEU A 481 12.26 26.08 -8.71
CA LEU A 481 12.23 24.63 -8.57
C LEU A 481 12.39 23.88 -9.91
N ALA A 482 12.14 24.53 -11.05
CA ALA A 482 12.40 23.90 -12.35
C ALA A 482 13.91 23.78 -12.60
N SER A 483 14.65 24.87 -12.37
CA SER A 483 16.11 24.89 -12.46
C SER A 483 16.77 23.93 -11.46
N GLU A 484 16.27 23.83 -10.23
CA GLU A 484 16.78 22.87 -9.25
C GLU A 484 16.52 21.41 -9.69
N ALA A 485 15.34 21.11 -10.25
CA ALA A 485 15.06 19.78 -10.78
C ALA A 485 15.99 19.40 -11.95
N GLU A 486 16.29 20.34 -12.85
CA GLU A 486 17.25 20.15 -13.94
C GLU A 486 18.67 19.91 -13.42
N ARG A 487 19.08 20.63 -12.37
CA ARG A 487 20.37 20.44 -11.69
C ARG A 487 20.54 19.02 -11.17
N PHE A 488 19.50 18.44 -10.59
CA PHE A 488 19.55 17.07 -10.07
C PHE A 488 19.53 16.01 -11.16
N GLN A 489 18.88 16.27 -12.29
CA GLN A 489 18.88 15.34 -13.44
C GLN A 489 20.20 15.34 -14.21
N ALA A 490 20.97 16.43 -14.13
CA ALA A 490 22.27 16.56 -14.77
C ALA A 490 23.43 15.91 -13.98
N ARG A 491 23.20 15.56 -12.70
CA ARG A 491 24.14 14.84 -11.83
C ARG A 491 23.85 13.34 -11.86
#